data_AF-A0A2S2CYH8-F1
#
_entry.id   AF-A0A2S2CYH8-F1
#
_cell.length_a   1.000
_cell.length_b   1.000
_cell.length_c   1.000
_cell.angle_alpha   90.00
_cell.angle_beta   90.00
_cell.angle_gamma   90.00
#
_symmetry.space_group_name_H-M   'P 1'
#
loop_
_entity.id
_entity.type
_entity.pdbx_description
1 polymer ?
#
loop_
_entity_poly.entity_id
_entity_poly.type
_entity_poly.pdbx_seq_one_letter_code
_entity_poly.pdbx_strand_id
1 'polypeptide(L)'
;MAVKDTLRAVRNAGPRTSSDERTGATSAAAIGRHPIHPVLIPYPVAFLTATLGTDVAYWRTGDPFWARTSQWMLRLGLASGVVAATAGAADYLSIPRARKHAVGPLHAIGNATVLALSLANLLARRDDPEDAVVPRGLALSAATTALLGVTAWAGGEMIYRHRIGVIEEEGAGEPDALPSGDAAGRGLLRHDARRETQHESA
;
A
#
# COMPACT_ATOMS: atom_id res chain seq x y z
N MET A 1 34.28 -6.70 -29.19
CA MET A 1 33.57 -6.30 -27.95
C MET A 1 32.67 -7.46 -27.55
N ALA A 2 32.97 -8.15 -26.46
CA ALA A 2 32.32 -9.43 -26.15
C ALA A 2 30.89 -9.20 -25.67
N VAL A 3 29.94 -10.07 -26.06
CA VAL A 3 28.53 -10.05 -25.60
C VAL A 3 28.42 -9.92 -24.08
N LYS A 4 29.39 -10.49 -23.35
CA LYS A 4 29.53 -10.41 -21.89
C LYS A 4 29.76 -8.97 -21.38
N ASP A 5 30.48 -8.15 -22.12
CA ASP A 5 30.76 -6.74 -21.79
C ASP A 5 29.51 -5.89 -22.01
N THR A 6 28.75 -6.17 -23.08
CA THR A 6 27.47 -5.51 -23.37
C THR A 6 26.42 -5.88 -22.32
N LEU A 7 26.33 -7.15 -21.91
CA LEU A 7 25.43 -7.60 -20.84
C LEU A 7 25.79 -7.01 -19.47
N ARG A 8 27.10 -6.86 -19.18
CA ARG A 8 27.55 -6.12 -17.99
C ARG A 8 27.18 -4.64 -18.05
N ALA A 9 27.35 -4.00 -19.20
CA ALA A 9 27.02 -2.59 -19.38
C ALA A 9 25.51 -2.34 -19.22
N VAL A 10 24.66 -3.19 -19.79
CA VAL A 10 23.20 -3.10 -19.66
C VAL A 10 22.74 -3.34 -18.22
N ARG A 11 23.33 -4.32 -17.51
CA ARG A 11 23.04 -4.56 -16.09
C ARG A 11 23.43 -3.39 -15.20
N ASN A 12 24.51 -2.69 -15.54
CA ASN A 12 24.99 -1.52 -14.80
C ASN A 12 24.29 -0.21 -15.22
N ALA A 13 23.56 -0.22 -16.34
CA ALA A 13 22.80 0.91 -16.89
C ALA A 13 21.32 0.91 -16.50
N GLY A 14 20.86 -0.06 -15.69
CA GLY A 14 19.55 -0.01 -15.05
C GLY A 14 19.37 1.30 -14.26
N PRO A 15 18.13 1.80 -14.11
CA PRO A 15 17.87 3.07 -13.45
C PRO A 15 18.57 3.10 -12.10
N ARG A 16 19.46 4.09 -11.90
CA ARG A 16 20.18 4.32 -10.65
C ARG A 16 19.20 4.86 -9.60
N THR A 17 18.24 4.06 -9.18
CA THR A 17 17.55 4.27 -7.91
C THR A 17 18.59 4.05 -6.82
N SER A 18 18.65 4.91 -5.81
CA SER A 18 19.58 4.69 -4.69
C SER A 18 19.25 3.33 -4.04
N SER A 19 20.24 2.67 -3.40
CA SER A 19 19.99 1.44 -2.65
C SER A 19 18.85 1.59 -1.63
N ASP A 20 18.74 2.78 -1.05
CA ASP A 20 17.68 3.24 -0.13
C ASP A 20 16.27 3.19 -0.75
N GLU A 21 16.14 3.34 -2.07
CA GLU A 21 14.85 3.28 -2.75
C GLU A 21 14.34 1.86 -2.99
N ARG A 22 15.24 0.86 -2.99
CA ARG A 22 14.93 -0.56 -3.21
C ARG A 22 14.47 -1.27 -1.93
N THR A 23 14.99 -0.84 -0.79
CA THR A 23 14.59 -1.24 0.55
C THR A 23 13.22 -0.66 0.92
N GLY A 24 12.38 -1.47 1.56
CA GLY A 24 11.02 -1.10 1.94
C GLY A 24 11.04 -0.32 3.25
N ALA A 25 10.24 0.74 3.38
CA ALA A 25 10.13 1.40 4.68
C ALA A 25 9.16 0.63 5.57
N THR A 26 9.66 -0.06 6.59
CA THR A 26 8.85 -0.87 7.52
C THR A 26 7.91 0.01 8.35
N SER A 27 6.68 -0.46 8.55
CA SER A 27 5.66 0.18 9.41
C SER A 27 6.07 0.15 10.89
N ALA A 28 5.88 1.26 11.59
CA ALA A 28 6.10 1.38 13.02
C ALA A 28 4.93 0.81 13.82
N ALA A 29 3.71 0.90 13.28
CA ALA A 29 2.51 0.29 13.85
C ALA A 29 2.29 -1.12 13.25
N ALA A 30 3.03 -2.11 13.74
CA ALA A 30 2.96 -3.49 13.26
C ALA A 30 2.76 -4.52 14.38
N ILE A 31 2.00 -5.59 14.10
CA ILE A 31 1.92 -6.80 14.95
C ILE A 31 2.56 -7.94 14.17
N GLY A 32 3.62 -8.55 14.72
CA GLY A 32 4.31 -9.65 14.05
C GLY A 32 4.83 -9.32 12.65
N ARG A 33 5.34 -8.09 12.46
CA ARG A 33 5.77 -7.51 11.16
C ARG A 33 4.63 -7.18 10.18
N HIS A 34 3.37 -7.42 10.54
CA HIS A 34 2.24 -7.02 9.71
C HIS A 34 1.79 -5.58 10.02
N PRO A 35 1.79 -4.67 9.04
CA PRO A 35 1.36 -3.29 9.25
C PRO A 35 -0.13 -3.26 9.60
N ILE A 36 -0.46 -2.65 10.74
CA ILE A 36 -1.82 -2.62 11.27
C ILE A 36 -2.68 -1.64 10.46
N HIS A 37 -2.09 -0.52 10.01
CA HIS A 37 -2.82 0.52 9.30
C HIS A 37 -3.56 -0.01 8.05
N PRO A 38 -2.94 -0.75 7.10
CA PRO A 38 -3.64 -1.34 5.96
C PRO A 38 -4.74 -2.34 6.33
N VAL A 39 -4.63 -3.03 7.46
CA VAL A 39 -5.65 -3.96 7.96
C VAL A 39 -6.88 -3.21 8.47
N LEU A 40 -6.69 -1.98 8.99
CA LEU A 40 -7.77 -1.16 9.55
C LEU A 40 -8.53 -0.33 8.50
N ILE A 41 -7.88 0.05 7.39
CA ILE A 41 -8.47 0.94 6.36
C ILE A 41 -9.80 0.42 5.74
N PRO A 42 -10.04 -0.89 5.53
CA PRO A 42 -11.29 -1.35 4.92
C PRO A 42 -12.55 -0.94 5.68
N TYR A 43 -12.49 -0.84 7.00
CA TYR A 43 -13.64 -0.50 7.85
C TYR A 43 -14.15 0.94 7.61
N PRO A 44 -13.34 2.00 7.79
CA PRO A 44 -13.81 3.36 7.52
C PRO A 44 -14.19 3.55 6.06
N VAL A 45 -13.49 2.91 5.12
CA VAL A 45 -13.84 2.98 3.68
C VAL A 45 -15.23 2.44 3.42
N ALA A 46 -15.54 1.26 3.95
CA ALA A 46 -16.85 0.64 3.78
C ALA A 46 -17.96 1.50 4.41
N PHE A 47 -17.80 1.93 5.66
CA PHE A 47 -18.83 2.68 6.37
C PHE A 47 -19.07 4.09 5.79
N LEU A 48 -18.02 4.84 5.46
CA LEU A 48 -18.18 6.18 4.91
C LEU A 48 -18.74 6.15 3.49
N THR A 49 -18.39 5.15 2.67
CA THR A 49 -19.00 4.96 1.34
C THR A 49 -20.46 4.50 1.47
N ALA A 50 -20.75 3.60 2.42
CA ALA A 50 -22.12 3.16 2.71
C ALA A 50 -23.01 4.32 3.17
N THR A 51 -22.45 5.30 3.89
CA THR A 51 -23.18 6.54 4.27
C THR A 51 -23.77 7.23 3.04
N LEU A 52 -22.99 7.43 1.97
CA LEU A 52 -23.50 8.01 0.73
C LEU A 52 -24.59 7.13 0.11
N GLY A 53 -24.38 5.81 0.07
CA GLY A 53 -25.38 4.86 -0.44
C GLY A 53 -26.72 4.96 0.31
N THR A 54 -26.66 5.04 1.65
CA THR A 54 -27.84 5.19 2.50
C THR A 54 -28.49 6.57 2.37
N ASP A 55 -27.72 7.63 2.18
CA ASP A 55 -28.28 8.98 1.92
C ASP A 55 -29.01 9.03 0.57
N VAL A 56 -28.45 8.40 -0.46
CA VAL A 56 -29.12 8.27 -1.77
C VAL A 56 -30.39 7.44 -1.63
N ALA A 57 -30.35 6.34 -0.88
CA ALA A 57 -31.53 5.52 -0.63
C ALA A 57 -32.63 6.30 0.10
N TYR A 58 -32.28 7.08 1.13
CA TYR A 58 -33.22 7.98 1.80
C TYR A 58 -33.79 9.01 0.84
N TRP A 59 -32.94 9.71 0.06
CA TRP A 59 -33.38 10.71 -0.91
C TRP A 59 -34.37 10.15 -1.95
N ARG A 60 -34.20 8.88 -2.34
CA ARG A 60 -35.07 8.23 -3.34
C ARG A 60 -36.36 7.64 -2.76
N THR A 61 -36.34 7.21 -1.52
CA THR A 61 -37.46 6.44 -0.93
C THR A 61 -38.26 7.21 0.11
N GLY A 62 -37.65 8.21 0.75
CA GLY A 62 -38.21 8.88 1.93
C GLY A 62 -38.32 7.99 3.17
N ASP A 63 -37.79 6.76 3.16
CA ASP A 63 -37.93 5.84 4.29
C ASP A 63 -36.93 6.20 5.43
N PRO A 64 -37.42 6.58 6.63
CA PRO A 64 -36.59 6.93 7.78
C PRO A 64 -35.57 5.87 8.20
N PHE A 65 -35.78 4.61 7.82
CA PHE A 65 -34.79 3.54 8.02
C PHE A 65 -33.41 3.91 7.46
N TRP A 66 -33.37 4.51 6.25
CA TRP A 66 -32.12 4.86 5.60
C TRP A 66 -31.41 6.03 6.29
N ALA A 67 -32.15 7.01 6.80
CA ALA A 67 -31.59 8.11 7.58
C ALA A 67 -30.94 7.61 8.89
N ARG A 68 -31.63 6.72 9.63
CA ARG A 68 -31.08 6.08 10.83
C ARG A 68 -29.84 5.24 10.52
N THR A 69 -29.89 4.47 9.43
CA THR A 69 -28.76 3.64 9.00
C THR A 69 -27.55 4.51 8.65
N SER A 70 -27.75 5.60 7.90
CA SER A 70 -26.71 6.56 7.55
C SER A 70 -26.03 7.16 8.79
N GLN A 71 -26.81 7.49 9.81
CA GLN A 71 -26.25 8.00 11.07
C GLN A 71 -25.36 6.97 11.78
N TRP A 72 -25.73 5.69 11.76
CA TRP A 72 -24.88 4.61 12.27
C TRP A 72 -23.63 4.39 11.43
N MET A 73 -23.74 4.44 10.09
CA MET A 73 -22.60 4.35 9.18
C MET A 73 -21.58 5.48 9.45
N LEU A 74 -22.03 6.71 9.68
CA LEU A 74 -21.15 7.81 10.07
C LEU A 74 -20.43 7.56 11.40
N ARG A 75 -21.14 7.07 12.43
CA ARG A 75 -20.55 6.77 13.74
C ARG A 75 -19.48 5.68 13.64
N LEU A 76 -19.80 4.58 12.95
CA LEU A 76 -18.87 3.45 12.77
C LEU A 76 -17.68 3.84 11.87
N GLY A 77 -17.93 4.61 10.82
CA GLY A 77 -16.90 5.14 9.93
C GLY A 77 -15.94 6.09 10.64
N LEU A 78 -16.45 6.99 11.48
CA LEU A 78 -15.61 7.87 12.30
C LEU A 78 -14.82 7.10 13.36
N ALA A 79 -15.46 6.19 14.09
CA ALA A 79 -14.80 5.41 15.13
C ALA A 79 -13.65 4.57 14.55
N SER A 80 -13.93 3.79 13.49
CA SER A 80 -12.91 2.99 12.82
C SER A 80 -11.88 3.85 12.10
N GLY A 81 -12.28 5.00 11.54
CA GLY A 81 -11.38 5.95 10.88
C GLY A 81 -10.38 6.60 11.84
N VAL A 82 -10.79 6.95 13.06
CA VAL A 82 -9.88 7.44 14.10
C VAL A 82 -8.85 6.37 14.47
N VAL A 83 -9.29 5.12 14.66
CA VAL A 83 -8.39 3.99 14.96
C VAL A 83 -7.40 3.72 13.81
N ALA A 84 -7.84 3.81 12.56
CA ALA A 84 -6.96 3.69 11.40
C ALA A 84 -5.99 4.87 11.30
N ALA A 85 -6.45 6.10 11.59
CA ALA A 85 -5.66 7.32 11.53
C ALA A 85 -4.58 7.37 12.61
N THR A 86 -4.80 6.84 13.81
CA THR A 86 -3.76 6.76 14.85
C THR A 86 -2.62 5.83 14.40
N ALA A 87 -2.95 4.65 13.87
CA ALA A 87 -1.95 3.74 13.30
C ALA A 87 -1.20 4.38 12.11
N GLY A 88 -1.93 5.04 11.20
CA GLY A 88 -1.34 5.72 10.04
C GLY A 88 -0.47 6.93 10.42
N ALA A 89 -0.85 7.67 11.47
CA ALA A 89 -0.07 8.80 11.98
C ALA A 89 1.25 8.33 12.60
N ALA A 90 1.23 7.23 13.36
CA ALA A 90 2.46 6.61 13.87
C ALA A 90 3.43 6.28 12.72
N ASP A 91 2.94 5.66 11.64
CA ASP A 91 3.76 5.35 10.46
C ASP A 91 4.24 6.60 9.72
N TYR A 92 3.35 7.56 9.46
CA TYR A 92 3.67 8.79 8.73
C TYR A 92 4.72 9.65 9.45
N LEU A 93 4.65 9.72 10.79
CA LEU A 93 5.62 10.46 11.61
C LEU A 93 6.93 9.69 11.77
N SER A 94 6.89 8.35 11.82
CA SER A 94 8.09 7.52 12.00
C SER A 94 8.88 7.33 10.70
N ILE A 95 8.25 7.41 9.53
CA ILE A 95 8.89 7.14 8.24
C ILE A 95 9.15 8.46 7.49
N PRO A 96 10.39 8.98 7.46
CA PRO A 96 10.70 10.24 6.76
C PRO A 96 10.37 10.19 5.26
N ARG A 97 10.51 9.03 4.64
CA ARG A 97 10.22 8.82 3.20
C ARG A 97 8.75 9.08 2.86
N ALA A 98 7.82 8.82 3.79
CA ALA A 98 6.40 9.14 3.63
C ALA A 98 6.14 10.64 3.55
N ARG A 99 7.05 11.49 4.05
CA ARG A 99 6.91 12.95 4.02
C ARG A 99 7.65 13.62 2.86
N LYS A 100 8.56 12.89 2.20
CA LYS A 100 9.40 13.43 1.11
C LYS A 100 8.65 13.56 -0.21
N HIS A 101 7.65 12.72 -0.46
CA HIS A 101 6.86 12.75 -1.69
C HIS A 101 5.49 13.40 -1.46
N ALA A 102 5.02 14.23 -2.39
CA ALA A 102 3.76 14.98 -2.27
C ALA A 102 2.52 14.08 -2.04
N VAL A 103 2.59 12.81 -2.45
CA VAL A 103 1.54 11.81 -2.27
C VAL A 103 1.27 11.51 -0.79
N GLY A 104 2.29 11.56 0.07
CA GLY A 104 2.12 11.29 1.51
C GLY A 104 1.35 12.37 2.26
N PRO A 105 1.72 13.66 2.17
CA PRO A 105 0.93 14.75 2.70
C PRO A 105 -0.49 14.80 2.11
N LEU A 106 -0.65 14.54 0.80
CA LEU A 106 -1.97 14.43 0.16
C LEU A 106 -2.84 13.37 0.85
N HIS A 107 -2.29 12.19 1.08
CA HIS A 107 -2.99 11.11 1.77
C HIS A 107 -3.31 11.47 3.24
N ALA A 108 -2.33 11.98 3.99
CA ALA A 108 -2.50 12.29 5.41
C ALA A 108 -3.50 13.43 5.65
N ILE A 109 -3.32 14.58 4.99
CA ILE A 109 -4.19 15.76 5.12
C ILE A 109 -5.57 15.48 4.51
N GLY A 110 -5.61 14.76 3.39
CA GLY A 110 -6.86 14.36 2.76
C GLY A 110 -7.71 13.48 3.69
N ASN A 111 -7.11 12.49 4.35
CA ASN A 111 -7.85 11.65 5.30
C ASN A 111 -8.24 12.39 6.58
N ALA A 112 -7.43 13.33 7.06
CA ALA A 112 -7.86 14.23 8.14
C ALA A 112 -9.10 15.06 7.74
N THR A 113 -9.12 15.54 6.49
CA THR A 113 -10.28 16.27 5.92
C THR A 113 -11.49 15.35 5.78
N VAL A 114 -11.33 14.10 5.34
CA VAL A 114 -12.42 13.09 5.30
C VAL A 114 -13.05 12.91 6.68
N LEU A 115 -12.24 12.76 7.73
CA LEU A 115 -12.75 12.63 9.11
C LEU A 115 -13.46 13.91 9.57
N ALA A 116 -12.92 15.09 9.25
CA ALA A 116 -13.55 16.36 9.59
C ALA A 116 -14.91 16.55 8.88
N LEU A 117 -15.01 16.22 7.59
CA LEU A 117 -16.26 16.26 6.82
C LEU A 117 -17.28 15.26 7.36
N SER A 118 -16.84 14.04 7.67
CA SER A 118 -17.68 13.00 8.26
C SER A 118 -18.21 13.43 9.63
N LEU A 119 -17.35 14.03 10.46
CA LEU A 119 -17.75 14.57 11.75
C LEU A 119 -18.76 15.69 11.56
N ALA A 120 -18.50 16.67 10.69
CA ALA A 120 -19.43 17.75 10.39
C ALA A 120 -20.79 17.23 9.90
N ASN A 121 -20.80 16.18 9.08
CA ASN A 121 -22.02 15.51 8.62
C ASN A 121 -22.77 14.87 9.80
N LEU A 122 -22.07 14.16 10.68
CA LEU A 122 -22.67 13.58 11.89
C LEU A 122 -23.22 14.66 12.83
N LEU A 123 -22.51 15.78 13.00
CA LEU A 123 -22.95 16.89 13.86
C LEU A 123 -24.19 17.57 13.31
N ALA A 124 -24.27 17.73 11.99
CA ALA A 124 -25.43 18.32 11.32
C ALA A 124 -26.71 17.49 11.51
N ARG A 125 -26.58 16.18 11.77
CA ARG A 125 -27.68 15.23 11.98
C ARG A 125 -28.01 14.97 13.46
N ARG A 126 -27.51 15.81 14.38
CA ARG A 126 -27.71 15.57 15.83
C ARG A 126 -29.14 15.81 16.28
N ASP A 127 -29.74 16.90 15.83
CA ASP A 127 -31.04 17.35 16.31
C ASP A 127 -32.18 16.72 15.50
N ASP A 128 -32.05 16.73 14.16
CA ASP A 128 -32.97 16.08 13.25
C ASP A 128 -32.19 15.25 12.21
N PRO A 129 -32.04 13.92 12.43
CA PRO A 129 -31.31 13.06 11.52
C PRO A 129 -31.96 12.87 10.15
N GLU A 130 -33.27 13.11 10.01
CA GLU A 130 -34.05 12.86 8.80
C GLU A 130 -34.05 14.10 7.89
N ASP A 131 -34.31 15.28 8.46
CA ASP A 131 -34.27 16.55 7.73
C ASP A 131 -32.84 16.90 7.28
N ALA A 132 -31.84 16.61 8.12
CA ALA A 132 -30.45 16.95 7.81
C ALA A 132 -29.81 16.11 6.70
N VAL A 133 -30.45 15.01 6.25
CA VAL A 133 -29.91 14.17 5.16
C VAL A 133 -29.88 14.96 3.84
N VAL A 134 -30.97 15.63 3.48
CA VAL A 134 -31.10 16.29 2.18
C VAL A 134 -31.36 17.78 2.38
N PRO A 135 -30.64 18.68 1.68
CA PRO A 135 -29.55 18.41 0.73
C PRO A 135 -28.17 18.28 1.39
N ARG A 136 -28.03 18.76 2.64
CA ARG A 136 -26.72 19.00 3.26
C ARG A 136 -25.95 17.72 3.57
N GLY A 137 -26.60 16.74 4.21
CA GLY A 137 -25.96 15.48 4.60
C GLY A 137 -25.47 14.68 3.39
N LEU A 138 -26.26 14.65 2.32
CA LEU A 138 -25.96 14.01 1.04
C LEU A 138 -24.79 14.69 0.33
N ALA A 139 -24.74 16.03 0.32
CA ALA A 139 -23.61 16.76 -0.25
C ALA A 139 -22.31 16.47 0.52
N LEU A 140 -22.37 16.41 1.86
CA LEU A 140 -21.21 16.09 2.70
C LEU A 140 -20.76 14.64 2.53
N SER A 141 -21.67 13.66 2.45
CA SER A 141 -21.30 12.26 2.23
C SER A 141 -20.75 12.02 0.82
N ALA A 142 -21.26 12.72 -0.19
CA ALA A 142 -20.73 12.70 -1.55
C ALA A 142 -19.29 13.28 -1.61
N ALA A 143 -19.07 14.46 -1.02
CA ALA A 143 -17.75 15.08 -0.94
C ALA A 143 -16.76 14.20 -0.17
N THR A 144 -17.20 13.61 0.95
CA THR A 144 -16.42 12.68 1.77
C THR A 144 -16.00 11.46 0.95
N THR A 145 -16.94 10.82 0.24
CA THR A 145 -16.68 9.62 -0.56
C THR A 145 -15.75 9.91 -1.75
N ALA A 146 -15.95 11.04 -2.43
CA ALA A 146 -15.08 11.45 -3.53
C ALA A 146 -13.64 11.70 -3.05
N LEU A 147 -13.47 12.43 -1.94
CA LEU A 147 -12.17 12.67 -1.34
C LEU A 147 -11.52 11.38 -0.85
N LEU A 148 -12.30 10.46 -0.28
CA LEU A 148 -11.84 9.13 0.15
C LEU A 148 -11.30 8.31 -1.03
N GLY A 149 -11.91 8.42 -2.21
CA GLY A 149 -11.38 7.82 -3.44
C GLY A 149 -10.01 8.38 -3.83
N VAL A 150 -9.83 9.70 -3.74
CA VAL A 150 -8.54 10.36 -4.00
C VAL A 150 -7.47 9.93 -3.00
N THR A 151 -7.81 9.88 -1.71
CA THR A 151 -6.84 9.50 -0.67
C THR A 151 -6.53 8.00 -0.70
N ALA A 152 -7.48 7.15 -1.06
CA ALA A 152 -7.26 5.72 -1.28
C ALA A 152 -6.28 5.48 -2.44
N TRP A 153 -6.44 6.20 -3.55
CA TRP A 153 -5.49 6.15 -4.67
C TRP A 153 -4.08 6.60 -4.24
N ALA A 154 -3.96 7.71 -3.51
CA ALA A 154 -2.69 8.17 -2.96
C ALA A 154 -2.05 7.14 -2.00
N GLY A 155 -2.86 6.46 -1.18
CA GLY A 155 -2.40 5.37 -0.31
C GLY A 155 -1.84 4.19 -1.10
N GLY A 156 -2.52 3.80 -2.17
CA GLY A 156 -2.04 2.77 -3.10
C GLY A 156 -0.70 3.15 -3.75
N GLU A 157 -0.57 4.38 -4.23
CA GLU A 157 0.68 4.87 -4.83
C GLU A 157 1.85 4.82 -3.84
N MET A 158 1.62 5.15 -2.55
CA MET A 158 2.65 5.01 -1.51
C MET A 158 3.11 3.56 -1.30
N ILE A 159 2.18 2.61 -1.28
CA ILE A 159 2.49 1.19 -1.06
C ILE A 159 3.18 0.60 -2.30
N TYR A 160 2.56 0.75 -3.49
CA TYR A 160 2.99 0.04 -4.69
C TYR A 160 4.18 0.69 -5.39
N ARG A 161 4.25 2.02 -5.43
CA ARG A 161 5.33 2.72 -6.14
C ARG A 161 6.47 3.14 -5.23
N HIS A 162 6.15 3.58 -4.01
CA HIS A 162 7.15 4.08 -3.06
C HIS A 162 7.56 3.08 -1.98
N ARG A 163 6.96 1.87 -1.95
CA ARG A 163 7.29 0.79 -1.01
C ARG A 163 7.27 1.24 0.46
N ILE A 164 6.26 2.03 0.82
CA ILE A 164 6.03 2.49 2.19
C ILE A 164 5.10 1.52 2.90
N GLY A 165 5.50 1.02 4.07
CA GLY A 165 4.70 0.10 4.88
C GLY A 165 4.79 -1.36 4.45
N VAL A 166 5.81 -1.76 3.67
CA VAL A 166 6.05 -3.15 3.27
C VAL A 166 7.02 -3.85 4.23
N ILE A 167 6.84 -5.17 4.36
CA ILE A 167 7.73 -6.04 5.12
C ILE A 167 9.01 -6.22 4.32
N GLU A 168 10.17 -5.93 4.91
CA GLU A 168 11.44 -6.32 4.32
C GLU A 168 11.67 -7.83 4.57
N GLU A 169 11.94 -8.56 3.49
CA GLU A 169 12.46 -9.93 3.61
C GLU A 169 13.92 -9.85 4.06
N GLU A 170 14.18 -10.16 5.32
CA GLU A 170 15.53 -10.52 5.74
C GLU A 170 15.89 -11.86 5.07
N GLY A 171 16.78 -11.82 4.07
CA GLY A 171 17.41 -13.03 3.57
C GLY A 171 17.29 -13.35 2.09
N ALA A 172 17.18 -12.37 1.18
CA ALA A 172 17.86 -12.53 -0.11
C ALA A 172 19.35 -12.30 0.12
N GLY A 173 19.99 -13.25 0.82
CA GLY A 173 21.44 -13.42 0.73
C GLY A 173 21.81 -13.43 -0.75
N GLU A 174 22.94 -12.80 -1.05
CA GLU A 174 23.59 -12.80 -2.35
C GLU A 174 23.22 -14.07 -3.13
N PRO A 175 22.58 -13.98 -4.31
CA PRO A 175 22.14 -15.17 -5.03
C PRO A 175 23.36 -16.07 -5.15
N ASP A 176 23.27 -17.22 -4.47
CA ASP A 176 24.34 -18.18 -4.26
C ASP A 176 25.17 -18.20 -5.53
N ALA A 177 26.37 -17.61 -5.47
CA ALA A 177 27.12 -17.29 -6.67
C ALA A 177 27.27 -18.60 -7.43
N LEU A 178 26.55 -18.71 -8.56
CA LEU A 178 26.52 -19.95 -9.35
C LEU A 178 27.96 -20.42 -9.47
N PRO A 179 28.28 -21.65 -9.02
CA PRO A 179 29.66 -22.10 -8.96
C PRO A 179 30.27 -21.83 -10.33
N SER A 180 31.28 -20.96 -10.35
CA SER A 180 31.98 -20.58 -11.57
C SER A 180 32.36 -21.88 -12.24
N GLY A 181 31.80 -22.12 -13.43
CA GLY A 181 31.83 -23.39 -14.16
C GLY A 181 33.22 -23.76 -14.67
N ASP A 182 34.21 -23.77 -13.78
CA ASP A 182 35.63 -23.97 -14.07
C ASP A 182 36.19 -25.20 -13.31
N ALA A 183 35.34 -25.89 -12.55
CA ALA A 183 35.66 -27.15 -11.89
C ALA A 183 35.13 -28.39 -12.65
N ALA A 184 34.01 -28.28 -13.38
CA ALA A 184 33.42 -29.41 -14.12
C ALA A 184 34.17 -29.75 -15.42
N GLY A 185 34.87 -28.79 -16.05
CA GLY A 185 35.59 -29.00 -17.31
C GLY A 185 36.99 -29.61 -17.17
N ARG A 186 37.62 -29.51 -15.98
CA ARG A 186 39.00 -29.99 -15.77
C ARG A 186 39.10 -31.45 -15.35
N GLY A 187 38.00 -32.06 -14.89
CA GLY A 187 37.95 -33.49 -14.56
C GLY A 187 37.77 -34.40 -15.77
N LEU A 188 36.94 -34.00 -16.74
CA LEU A 188 36.64 -34.82 -17.91
C LEU A 188 37.81 -34.93 -18.90
N LEU A 189 38.59 -33.86 -19.07
CA LEU A 189 39.71 -33.85 -20.04
C LEU A 189 40.95 -34.63 -19.58
N ARG A 190 41.03 -35.04 -18.29
CA ARG A 190 42.13 -35.89 -17.81
C ARG A 190 41.85 -37.39 -17.96
N HIS A 191 40.60 -37.79 -18.15
CA HIS A 191 40.25 -39.20 -18.24
C HIS A 191 40.36 -39.76 -19.68
N ASP A 192 40.23 -38.92 -20.70
CA ASP A 192 40.30 -39.35 -22.10
C ASP A 192 41.76 -39.50 -22.59
N ALA A 193 42.68 -38.63 -22.17
CA ALA A 193 44.09 -38.72 -22.59
C ALA A 193 44.83 -39.97 -22.08
N ARG A 194 44.28 -40.69 -21.08
CA ARG A 194 44.88 -41.92 -20.54
C ARG A 194 44.37 -43.20 -21.22
N ARG A 195 43.31 -43.12 -22.04
CA ARG A 195 42.77 -44.28 -22.77
C ARG A 195 43.36 -44.41 -24.18
N GLU A 196 43.79 -43.32 -24.80
CA GLU A 196 44.35 -43.37 -26.16
C GLU A 196 45.79 -43.93 -26.20
N THR A 197 46.57 -43.80 -25.12
CA THR A 197 47.95 -44.30 -25.06
C THR A 197 48.09 -45.82 -24.84
N GLN A 198 46.99 -46.55 -24.58
CA GLN A 198 47.04 -48.00 -24.41
C GLN A 198 46.66 -48.81 -25.67
N HIS A 199 46.23 -48.15 -26.76
CA HIS A 199 45.80 -48.85 -27.98
C HIS A 199 46.83 -48.82 -29.14
N GLU A 200 47.96 -48.13 -28.98
CA GLU A 200 49.04 -48.04 -29.99
C GLU A 200 50.22 -48.99 -29.73
N SER A 201 50.06 -49.99 -28.87
CA SER A 201 51.10 -51.00 -28.57
C SER A 201 50.56 -52.42 -28.72
N ALA A 202 50.20 -52.79 -29.94
CA ALA A 202 49.98 -54.18 -30.36
C ALA A 202 50.30 -54.33 -31.85
#